data_AF-A0A9P0WSE3-F1
#
_entry.id   AF-A0A9P0WSE3-F1
#
_cell.length_a   1.000
_cell.length_b   1.000
_cell.length_c   1.000
_cell.angle_alpha   90.00
_cell.angle_beta   90.00
_cell.angle_gamma   90.00
#
_symmetry.space_group_name_H-M   'P 1'
#
loop_
_entity.id
_entity.type
_entity.pdbx_description
1 polymer ?
#
loop_
_entity_poly.entity_id
_entity_poly.type
_entity_poly.pdbx_seq_one_letter_code
_entity_poly.pdbx_strand_id
1 'polypeptide(L)'
;MGEEDEYACVNKAQLKIKDNSGIKKKKKKKKANKDIEKAIEHEVKQHQQQQQVKPTEEQKRTKAELAFQKMQEKMQKQRIQQKAEMTHKQRVERFNQHLDSLTEHFDIPKVSWTK
;
A
#
# COMPACT_ATOMS: atom_id res chain seq x y z
N MET A 1 -1.05 21.04 29.68
CA MET A 1 -2.44 20.63 29.44
C MET A 1 -2.38 19.35 28.64
N GLY A 2 -2.93 18.26 29.17
CA GLY A 2 -2.81 16.94 28.57
C GLY A 2 -3.56 16.88 27.25
N GLU A 3 -2.92 16.36 26.21
CA GLU A 3 -3.61 15.99 24.97
C GLU A 3 -4.49 14.78 25.30
N GLU A 4 -5.80 14.98 25.29
CA GLU A 4 -6.76 13.89 25.31
C GLU A 4 -6.58 13.10 24.01
N ASP A 5 -6.10 11.86 24.15
CA ASP A 5 -5.96 10.91 23.04
C ASP A 5 -7.35 10.71 22.42
N GLU A 6 -7.55 11.32 21.25
CA GLU A 6 -8.79 11.34 20.47
C GLU A 6 -9.29 9.91 20.14
N TYR A 7 -8.42 8.90 20.29
CA TYR A 7 -8.70 7.49 20.05
C TYR A 7 -8.82 6.66 21.34
N ALA A 8 -8.75 7.26 22.52
CA ALA A 8 -8.98 6.58 23.79
C ALA A 8 -10.38 5.96 23.89
N CYS A 9 -11.36 6.53 23.18
CA CYS A 9 -12.74 6.04 23.15
C CYS A 9 -12.94 4.80 22.26
N VAL A 10 -11.95 4.42 21.45
CA VAL A 10 -12.13 3.36 20.46
C VAL A 10 -11.97 1.99 21.11
N ASN A 11 -12.98 1.14 20.94
CA ASN A 11 -13.00 -0.18 21.52
C ASN A 11 -11.91 -1.05 20.88
N LYS A 12 -10.85 -1.36 21.65
CA LYS A 12 -9.71 -2.18 21.23
C LYS A 12 -10.03 -3.67 21.13
N ALA A 13 -11.26 -4.08 21.46
CA ALA A 13 -11.69 -5.46 21.38
C ALA A 13 -11.82 -5.92 19.92
N GLN A 14 -11.38 -7.15 19.65
CA GLN A 14 -11.52 -7.78 18.35
C GLN A 14 -13.01 -7.90 17.96
N LEU A 15 -13.37 -7.35 16.80
CA LEU A 15 -14.74 -7.33 16.28
C LEU A 15 -15.27 -8.75 16.07
N LYS A 16 -16.26 -9.15 16.89
CA LYS A 16 -16.93 -10.45 16.78
C LYS A 16 -18.12 -10.32 15.82
N ILE A 17 -17.94 -10.75 14.57
CA ILE A 17 -19.00 -10.78 13.57
C ILE A 17 -19.93 -11.96 13.86
N LYS A 18 -21.21 -11.67 14.10
CA LYS A 18 -22.27 -12.67 14.28
C LYS A 18 -22.70 -13.20 12.91
N ASP A 19 -21.90 -14.10 12.36
CA ASP A 19 -22.34 -15.27 11.57
C ASP A 19 -21.18 -15.86 10.77
N ASN A 20 -20.55 -16.87 11.34
CA ASN A 20 -19.82 -17.89 10.59
C ASN A 20 -20.33 -19.31 10.93
N SER A 21 -21.46 -19.42 11.64
CA SER A 21 -22.12 -20.69 11.91
C SER A 21 -22.92 -21.13 10.68
N GLY A 22 -22.28 -21.85 9.74
CA GLY A 22 -23.07 -22.65 8.79
C GLY A 22 -22.39 -23.20 7.55
N ILE A 23 -21.32 -22.59 7.03
CA ILE A 23 -20.76 -23.05 5.74
C ILE A 23 -19.52 -23.90 5.98
N LYS A 24 -19.68 -25.23 5.99
CA LYS A 24 -18.57 -26.21 5.93
C LYS A 24 -17.82 -26.07 4.60
N LYS A 25 -16.99 -25.03 4.47
CA LYS A 25 -16.03 -24.91 3.36
C LYS A 25 -15.08 -26.10 3.44
N LYS A 26 -15.05 -26.93 2.36
CA LYS A 26 -14.17 -28.10 2.19
C LYS A 26 -12.78 -27.83 2.80
N LYS A 27 -12.26 -28.76 3.62
CA LYS A 27 -11.01 -28.67 4.42
C LYS A 27 -9.84 -27.93 3.74
N LYS A 28 -9.69 -28.03 2.41
CA LYS A 28 -8.66 -27.33 1.62
C LYS A 28 -8.79 -25.79 1.61
N LYS A 29 -10.01 -25.23 1.51
CA LYS A 29 -10.24 -23.76 1.55
C LYS A 29 -10.05 -23.16 2.95
N LYS A 30 -10.29 -23.94 4.01
CA LYS A 30 -10.08 -23.49 5.41
C LYS A 30 -8.59 -23.35 5.77
N LYS A 31 -7.72 -24.22 5.22
CA LYS A 31 -6.26 -24.12 5.41
C LYS A 31 -5.69 -22.88 4.71
N ALA A 32 -6.02 -22.70 3.42
CA ALA A 32 -5.57 -21.53 2.65
C ALA A 32 -5.97 -20.19 3.29
N ASN A 33 -7.19 -20.07 3.82
CA ASN A 33 -7.63 -18.84 4.49
C ASN A 33 -6.84 -18.58 5.79
N LYS A 34 -6.50 -19.64 6.54
CA LYS A 34 -5.71 -19.55 7.78
C LYS A 34 -4.26 -19.16 7.50
N ASP A 35 -3.70 -19.61 6.38
CA ASP A 35 -2.33 -19.28 5.99
C ASP A 35 -2.23 -17.82 5.48
N ILE A 36 -3.26 -17.32 4.78
CA ILE A 36 -3.36 -15.90 4.40
C ILE A 36 -3.52 -15.01 5.64
N GLU A 37 -4.38 -15.40 6.60
CA GLU A 37 -4.59 -14.64 7.84
C GLU A 37 -3.31 -14.54 8.67
N LYS A 38 -2.53 -15.63 8.76
CA LYS A 38 -1.21 -15.62 9.41
C LYS A 38 -0.18 -14.76 8.68
N ALA A 39 -0.19 -14.74 7.35
CA ALA A 39 0.72 -13.91 6.57
C ALA A 39 0.42 -12.42 6.79
N ILE A 40 -0.87 -12.04 6.78
CA ILE A 40 -1.32 -10.68 7.07
C ILE A 40 -0.94 -10.29 8.51
N GLU A 41 -1.17 -11.18 9.49
CA GLU A 41 -0.82 -10.90 10.89
C GLU A 41 0.69 -10.72 11.09
N HIS A 42 1.50 -11.48 10.35
CA HIS A 42 2.96 -11.36 10.38
C HIS A 42 3.44 -10.05 9.73
N GLU A 43 2.87 -9.65 8.59
CA GLU A 43 3.18 -8.36 7.96
C GLU A 43 2.77 -7.17 8.83
N VAL A 44 1.60 -7.25 9.48
CA VAL A 44 1.13 -6.22 10.42
C VAL A 44 2.04 -6.12 11.64
N LYS A 45 2.47 -7.25 12.21
CA LYS A 45 3.44 -7.27 13.33
C LYS A 45 4.80 -6.70 12.93
N GLN A 46 5.28 -7.00 11.72
CA GLN A 46 6.54 -6.43 11.23
C GLN A 46 6.45 -4.92 11.01
N HIS A 47 5.34 -4.41 10.46
CA HIS A 47 5.13 -2.97 10.31
C HIS A 47 4.98 -2.25 11.66
N GLN A 48 4.33 -2.87 12.64
CA GLN A 48 4.24 -2.33 14.00
C GLN A 48 5.58 -2.33 14.73
N GLN A 49 6.42 -3.34 14.52
CA GLN A 49 7.78 -3.38 15.09
C GLN A 49 8.72 -2.35 14.45
N GLN A 50 8.57 -2.06 13.15
CA GLN A 50 9.34 -1.00 12.48
C GLN A 50 8.89 0.41 12.87
N GLN A 51 7.63 0.60 13.31
CA GLN A 51 7.15 1.87 13.87
C GLN A 51 7.55 2.07 15.33
N GLN A 52 7.93 1.01 16.05
CA GLN A 52 8.52 1.12 17.39
C GLN A 52 10.02 1.38 17.31
N VAL A 53 10.41 2.42 16.59
CA VAL A 53 11.69 3.09 16.89
C VAL A 53 11.48 3.82 18.20
N LYS A 54 12.26 3.40 19.21
CA LYS A 54 12.32 3.93 20.58
C LYS A 54 12.09 5.45 20.65
N PRO A 55 11.44 5.98 21.69
CA PRO A 55 11.34 7.41 21.94
C PRO A 55 12.70 7.92 22.44
N THR A 56 13.71 7.90 21.57
CA THR A 56 14.95 8.62 21.83
C THR A 56 14.64 10.05 21.44
N GLU A 57 14.32 10.85 22.46
CA GLU A 57 14.48 12.31 22.52
C GLU A 57 14.01 13.05 21.27
N GLU A 58 12.92 13.80 21.40
CA GLU A 58 12.47 14.84 20.46
C GLU A 58 13.65 15.55 19.77
N GLN A 59 14.13 14.98 18.67
CA GLN A 59 14.99 15.70 17.74
C GLN A 59 14.05 16.75 17.17
N LYS A 60 14.11 17.94 17.77
CA LYS A 60 13.36 19.12 17.34
C LYS A 60 13.63 19.29 15.86
N ARG A 61 12.72 18.74 15.04
CA ARG A 61 12.89 18.74 13.59
C ARG A 61 13.16 20.16 13.15
N THR A 62 14.11 20.30 12.25
CA THR A 62 14.42 21.63 11.73
C THR A 62 13.18 22.21 11.05
N LYS A 63 13.06 23.54 10.99
CA LYS A 63 11.93 24.18 10.28
C LYS A 63 11.80 23.67 8.83
N ALA A 64 12.94 23.34 8.20
CA ALA A 64 13.01 22.73 6.89
C ALA A 64 12.44 21.29 6.86
N GLU A 65 12.81 20.45 7.82
CA GLU A 65 12.25 19.09 7.95
C GLU A 65 10.74 19.09 8.20
N LEU A 66 10.24 20.00 9.05
CA LEU A 66 8.80 20.15 9.30
C LEU A 66 8.05 20.58 8.02
N ALA A 67 8.61 21.51 7.25
CA ALA A 67 8.02 21.93 5.98
C ALA A 67 8.02 20.80 4.95
N PHE A 68 9.12 20.04 4.85
CA PHE A 68 9.22 18.88 3.95
C PHE A 68 8.24 17.78 4.32
N GLN A 69 8.10 17.46 5.61
CA GLN A 69 7.14 16.47 6.09
C GLN A 69 5.71 16.85 5.74
N LYS A 70 5.31 18.11 5.99
CA LYS A 70 3.98 18.61 5.61
C LYS A 70 3.72 18.49 4.10
N MET A 71 4.74 18.77 3.28
CA MET A 71 4.66 18.61 1.84
C MET A 71 4.53 17.12 1.45
N GLN A 72 5.30 16.23 2.08
CA GLN A 72 5.20 14.79 1.85
C GLN A 72 3.82 14.24 2.22
N GLU A 73 3.25 14.63 3.36
CA GLU A 73 1.92 14.22 3.80
C GLU A 73 0.84 14.66 2.80
N LYS A 74 0.94 15.88 2.27
CA LYS A 74 0.05 16.38 1.20
C LYS A 74 0.17 15.54 -0.07
N MET A 75 1.39 15.24 -0.51
CA MET A 75 1.64 14.41 -1.70
C MET A 75 1.24 12.95 -1.48
N GLN A 76 1.36 12.43 -0.25
CA GLN A 76 1.02 11.07 0.09
C GLN A 76 -0.48 10.84 -0.05
N LYS A 77 -1.32 11.77 0.40
CA LYS A 77 -2.78 11.71 0.21
C LYS A 77 -3.14 11.60 -1.28
N GLN A 78 -2.53 12.45 -2.12
CA GLN A 78 -2.74 12.42 -3.57
C GLN A 78 -2.26 11.11 -4.19
N ARG A 79 -1.08 10.62 -3.80
CA ARG A 79 -0.52 9.36 -4.29
C ARG A 79 -1.38 8.15 -3.87
N ILE A 80 -1.91 8.15 -2.65
CA ILE A 80 -2.81 7.10 -2.16
C ILE A 80 -4.08 7.11 -3.01
N GLN A 81 -4.67 8.28 -3.24
CA GLN A 81 -5.86 8.42 -4.08
C GLN A 81 -5.62 7.90 -5.51
N GLN A 82 -4.56 8.35 -6.18
CA GLN A 82 -4.19 7.89 -7.53
C GLN A 82 -3.94 6.39 -7.61
N LYS A 83 -3.29 5.80 -6.59
CA LYS A 83 -3.06 4.35 -6.53
C LYS A 83 -4.36 3.58 -6.31
N ALA A 84 -5.30 4.13 -5.55
CA ALA A 84 -6.61 3.53 -5.28
C ALA A 84 -7.56 3.65 -6.48
N GLU A 85 -7.43 4.71 -7.29
CA GLU A 85 -8.25 4.93 -8.49
C GLU A 85 -8.07 3.84 -9.56
N MET A 86 -6.86 3.28 -9.68
CA MET A 86 -6.55 2.27 -10.71
C MET A 86 -6.38 0.89 -10.11
N THR A 87 -7.16 -0.07 -10.60
CA THR A 87 -6.94 -1.49 -10.32
C THR A 87 -5.66 -1.98 -10.98
N HIS A 88 -5.08 -3.07 -10.46
CA HIS A 88 -3.88 -3.66 -11.05
C HIS A 88 -4.08 -4.05 -12.53
N LYS A 89 -5.25 -4.61 -12.87
CA LYS A 89 -5.59 -4.97 -14.26
C LYS A 89 -5.56 -3.76 -15.18
N GLN A 90 -6.19 -2.66 -14.80
CA GLN A 90 -6.19 -1.41 -15.58
C GLN A 90 -4.78 -0.83 -15.72
N ARG A 91 -3.92 -0.98 -14.71
CA ARG A 91 -2.51 -0.56 -14.79
C ARG A 91 -1.73 -1.38 -15.81
N VAL A 92 -1.95 -2.70 -15.81
CA VAL A 92 -1.34 -3.62 -16.80
C VAL A 92 -1.87 -3.33 -18.20
N GLU A 93 -3.18 -3.12 -18.37
CA GLU A 93 -3.79 -2.78 -19.64
C GLU A 93 -3.22 -1.45 -20.20
N ARG A 94 -3.15 -0.39 -19.38
CA ARG A 94 -2.53 0.88 -19.80
C ARG A 94 -1.05 0.73 -20.14
N PHE A 95 -0.33 -0.10 -19.39
CA PHE A 95 1.08 -0.37 -19.66
C PHE A 95 1.25 -1.10 -21.01
N ASN A 96 0.44 -2.12 -21.28
CA ASN A 96 0.46 -2.84 -22.55
C ASN A 96 0.08 -1.93 -23.72
N GLN A 97 -0.97 -1.11 -23.57
CA GLN A 97 -1.34 -0.10 -24.57
C GLN A 97 -0.19 0.89 -24.84
N HIS A 98 0.56 1.29 -23.81
CA HIS A 98 1.71 2.16 -23.98
C HIS A 98 2.84 1.46 -24.74
N LEU A 99 3.14 0.20 -24.42
CA LEU A 99 4.12 -0.60 -25.15
C LEU A 99 3.73 -0.81 -26.61
N ASP A 100 2.47 -1.08 -26.90
CA ASP A 100 1.98 -1.24 -28.27
C ASP A 100 2.08 0.07 -29.08
N SER A 101 1.96 1.22 -28.41
CA SER A 101 2.12 2.53 -29.04
C SER A 101 3.58 2.95 -29.26
N LEU A 102 4.52 2.29 -28.57
CA LEU A 102 5.94 2.63 -28.67
C LEU A 102 6.52 2.09 -29.97
N THR A 103 7.33 2.91 -30.63
CA THR A 103 8.02 2.50 -31.85
C THR A 103 9.02 1.40 -31.54
N GLU A 104 8.99 0.32 -32.30
CA GLU A 104 9.98 -0.76 -32.18
C GLU A 104 11.41 -0.27 -32.47
N HIS A 105 11.54 0.69 -33.39
CA HIS A 105 12.81 1.23 -33.84
C HIS A 105 12.93 2.69 -33.40
N PHE A 106 13.99 3.00 -32.67
CA PHE A 106 14.30 4.35 -32.17
C PHE A 106 15.24 5.14 -33.08
N ASP A 107 15.56 4.59 -34.27
CA ASP A 107 16.44 5.21 -35.24
C ASP A 107 15.83 5.13 -36.65
N ILE A 108 16.19 6.10 -37.48
CA ILE A 108 15.65 6.23 -38.83
C ILE A 108 16.32 5.16 -39.70
N PRO A 109 15.54 4.37 -40.46
CA PRO A 109 16.13 3.38 -41.35
C PRO A 109 17.07 4.06 -42.34
N LYS A 110 18.31 3.54 -42.45
CA LYS A 110 19.31 4.07 -43.37
C LYS A 110 18.83 3.98 -44.82
N VAL A 111 18.99 5.04 -45.59
CA VAL A 111 18.67 5.08 -47.04
C VAL A 111 19.82 4.44 -47.82
N SER A 112 20.05 3.15 -47.58
CA SER A 112 20.84 2.25 -48.44
C SER A 112 20.68 0.80 -47.97
N TRP A 113 19.72 0.08 -48.56
CA TRP A 113 20.00 -1.04 -49.48
C TRP A 113 18.70 -1.64 -50.06
N THR A 114 18.82 -2.22 -51.24
CA THR A 114 17.93 -3.21 -51.85
C THR A 114 17.49 -4.28 -50.85
N LYS A 115 16.28 -4.80 -51.05
CA LYS A 115 15.59 -5.79 -50.18
C LYS A 115 16.38 -7.08 -49.94
#